data_AF-A0A1C3NQZ3-F1
#
_entry.id   AF-A0A1C3NQZ3-F1
#
_cell.length_a   1.000
_cell.length_b   1.000
_cell.length_c   1.000
_cell.angle_alpha   90.00
_cell.angle_beta   90.00
_cell.angle_gamma   90.00
#
_symmetry.space_group_name_H-M   'P 1'
#
loop_
_entity.id
_entity.type
_entity.pdbx_description
1 polymer ?
#
loop_
_entity_poly.entity_id
_entity_poly.type
_entity_poly.pdbx_seq_one_letter_code
_entity_poly.pdbx_strand_id
1 'polypeptide(L)'
;MWSRLIRHFWLAGLVIVLGSCRSFPNIPDGVSVEGFNLISVSRLGLLTYVKTDMYLPSRNREGRPHGALVLSEFRCTADGLNIKVSMQNQKPDIARYCIAIEGALRQVLSLYKQHPVSIHMYLLPAGTGFKNSKSSFRFSGATLSLAAPVFTDDQRSLGNIVDLVSHEAFHLAGYLSGDTRAADERNAYWMGLCSQLQVLGQIKAENLPGGAIAANNQVLAGSSSDASFVRREVWPFISENKIQKGTSGGQSMEIACNHRFSNVLRVQ
;
A
#
# COMPACT_ATOMS: atom_id res chain seq x y z
N MET A 1 14.36 7.29 -50.61
CA MET A 1 15.68 7.36 -49.93
C MET A 1 15.54 8.35 -48.79
N TRP A 2 15.40 7.86 -47.54
CA TRP A 2 16.49 7.85 -46.53
C TRP A 2 17.06 9.27 -46.34
N SER A 3 17.03 9.92 -45.17
CA SER A 3 17.51 9.40 -43.89
C SER A 3 17.31 10.43 -42.76
N ARG A 4 16.90 9.90 -41.58
CA ARG A 4 17.32 10.25 -40.21
C ARG A 4 16.93 11.62 -39.62
N LEU A 5 15.81 11.63 -38.91
CA LEU A 5 15.63 12.44 -37.70
C LEU A 5 16.11 11.63 -36.49
N ILE A 6 17.16 12.13 -35.85
CA ILE A 6 17.71 11.65 -34.58
C ILE A 6 16.69 12.02 -33.49
N ARG A 7 15.91 11.04 -33.01
CA ARG A 7 15.12 11.18 -31.80
C ARG A 7 16.06 11.11 -30.60
N HIS A 8 16.21 12.22 -29.91
CA HIS A 8 16.83 12.27 -28.60
C HIS A 8 15.96 11.48 -27.62
N PHE A 9 16.50 10.35 -27.15
CA PHE A 9 15.95 9.58 -26.04
C PHE A 9 16.16 10.37 -24.75
N TRP A 10 15.07 10.82 -24.13
CA TRP A 10 15.09 11.23 -22.73
C TRP A 10 14.75 10.00 -21.87
N LEU A 11 15.79 9.36 -21.34
CA LEU A 11 15.70 8.45 -20.20
C LEU A 11 15.34 9.28 -18.96
N ALA A 12 14.07 9.29 -18.56
CA ALA A 12 13.69 9.77 -17.22
C ALA A 12 14.07 8.68 -16.22
N GLY A 13 15.14 8.95 -15.48
CA GLY A 13 15.86 7.98 -14.65
C GLY A 13 15.11 7.53 -13.40
N LEU A 14 15.24 6.23 -13.13
CA LEU A 14 15.22 5.63 -11.81
C LEU A 14 16.29 6.31 -10.94
N VAL A 15 15.91 6.93 -9.82
CA VAL A 15 16.90 7.31 -8.80
C VAL A 15 17.20 6.07 -7.97
N ILE A 16 18.26 5.33 -8.35
CA ILE A 16 18.93 4.40 -7.45
C ILE A 16 19.71 5.24 -6.45
N VAL A 17 19.21 5.37 -5.21
CA VAL A 17 20.01 5.95 -4.12
C VAL A 17 21.01 4.89 -3.65
N LEU A 18 22.15 4.80 -4.35
CA LEU A 18 23.37 4.26 -3.77
C LEU A 18 23.96 5.35 -2.88
N GLY A 19 23.55 5.37 -1.60
CA GLY A 19 24.02 6.37 -0.65
C GLY A 19 23.39 6.21 0.72
N SER A 20 24.16 5.61 1.62
CA SER A 20 24.42 6.04 3.01
C SER A 20 23.23 6.43 3.91
N CYS A 21 23.19 5.81 5.10
CA CYS A 21 22.45 6.20 6.31
C CYS A 21 21.65 7.52 6.20
N ARG A 22 20.44 7.46 5.63
CA ARG A 22 19.44 8.50 5.89
C ARG A 22 18.63 8.07 7.10
N SER A 23 18.96 8.71 8.23
CA SER A 23 18.06 8.89 9.36
C SER A 23 16.66 9.23 8.84
N PHE A 24 15.63 8.67 9.48
CA PHE A 24 14.22 8.94 9.16
C PHE A 24 14.02 10.41 8.75
N PRO A 25 13.29 10.70 7.66
CA PRO A 25 12.96 12.08 7.33
C PRO A 25 12.32 12.74 8.56
N ASN A 26 12.66 14.01 8.83
CA ASN A 26 11.98 14.80 9.86
C ASN A 26 10.48 14.72 9.57
N ILE A 27 9.74 14.04 10.44
CA ILE A 27 8.32 13.75 10.23
C ILE A 27 7.57 15.03 10.55
N PRO A 28 6.91 15.65 9.57
CA PRO A 28 6.27 16.94 9.77
C PRO A 28 4.99 16.82 10.58
N ASP A 29 4.60 17.92 11.23
CA ASP A 29 3.26 18.06 11.81
C ASP A 29 2.19 17.92 10.72
N GLY A 30 1.12 17.16 10.99
CA GLY A 30 -0.01 17.01 10.07
C GLY A 30 0.00 15.75 9.20
N VAL A 31 0.66 14.66 9.64
CA VAL A 31 0.43 13.33 9.07
C VAL A 31 -0.98 12.86 9.45
N SER A 32 -1.74 12.36 8.46
CA SER A 32 -3.07 11.80 8.67
C SER A 32 -3.06 10.66 9.69
N VAL A 33 -4.19 10.39 10.34
CA VAL A 33 -4.31 9.38 11.40
C VAL A 33 -3.97 7.95 10.93
N GLU A 34 -4.02 7.72 9.62
CA GLU A 34 -3.62 6.51 8.88
C GLU A 34 -2.11 6.26 8.93
N GLY A 35 -1.30 7.29 9.18
CA GLY A 35 0.16 7.21 9.12
C GLY A 35 0.70 7.11 7.69
N PHE A 36 1.94 6.63 7.54
CA PHE A 36 2.52 6.32 6.24
C PHE A 36 3.48 5.12 6.31
N ASN A 37 3.63 4.46 5.18
CA ASN A 37 4.62 3.42 4.93
C ASN A 37 5.46 3.89 3.74
N LEU A 38 6.78 3.76 3.84
CA LEU A 38 7.70 4.10 2.74
C LEU A 38 8.50 2.86 2.39
N ILE A 39 8.42 2.46 1.12
CA ILE A 39 9.05 1.24 0.64
C ILE A 39 10.20 1.59 -0.29
N SER A 40 11.33 0.96 -0.06
CA SER A 40 12.50 1.03 -0.94
C SER A 40 12.89 -0.37 -1.35
N VAL A 41 12.93 -0.61 -2.65
CA VAL A 41 13.30 -1.89 -3.23
C VAL A 41 14.56 -1.73 -4.06
N SER A 42 15.52 -2.62 -3.89
CA SER A 42 16.69 -2.70 -4.76
C SER A 42 17.01 -4.16 -5.10
N ARG A 43 17.57 -4.36 -6.30
CA ARG A 43 18.02 -5.66 -6.77
C ARG A 43 19.53 -5.63 -6.99
N LEU A 44 20.21 -6.66 -6.49
CA LEU A 44 21.63 -6.91 -6.74
C LEU A 44 21.76 -8.34 -7.30
N GLY A 45 21.75 -8.47 -8.63
CA GLY A 45 21.61 -9.76 -9.29
C GLY A 45 20.26 -10.40 -8.94
N LEU A 46 20.30 -11.64 -8.42
CA LEU A 46 19.11 -12.37 -7.97
C LEU A 46 18.63 -11.97 -6.56
N LEU A 47 19.39 -11.16 -5.84
CA LEU A 47 19.05 -10.74 -4.49
C LEU A 47 18.11 -9.54 -4.53
N THR A 48 16.98 -9.67 -3.82
CA THR A 48 16.04 -8.57 -3.60
C THR A 48 16.19 -8.06 -2.17
N TYR A 49 16.47 -6.76 -2.04
CA TYR A 49 16.44 -6.02 -0.78
C TYR A 49 15.16 -5.18 -0.74
N VAL A 50 14.37 -5.34 0.32
CA VAL A 50 13.21 -4.49 0.60
C VAL A 50 13.39 -3.87 1.97
N LYS A 51 13.33 -2.55 2.03
CA LYS A 51 13.24 -1.79 3.28
C LYS A 51 11.88 -1.13 3.36
N THR A 52 11.23 -1.24 4.51
CA THR A 52 10.01 -0.49 4.81
C THR A 52 10.20 0.34 6.07
N ASP A 53 10.01 1.65 5.93
CA ASP A 53 9.92 2.59 7.04
C ASP A 53 8.44 2.82 7.34
N MET A 54 8.02 2.55 8.57
CA MET A 54 6.63 2.60 9.03
C MET A 54 6.45 3.68 10.08
N TYR A 55 5.38 4.47 9.96
CA TYR A 55 5.04 5.50 10.93
C TYR A 55 3.52 5.63 11.14
N LEU A 56 3.09 5.61 12.41
CA LEU A 56 1.75 6.01 12.84
C LEU A 56 1.85 7.17 13.83
N PRO A 57 1.06 8.24 13.67
CA PRO A 57 1.10 9.39 14.57
C PRO A 57 0.49 9.07 15.95
N SER A 58 1.09 9.62 17.01
CA SER A 58 0.52 9.59 18.36
C SER A 58 -0.51 10.70 18.55
N ARG A 59 -1.64 10.41 19.19
CA ARG A 59 -2.58 11.45 19.66
C ARG A 59 -2.04 12.23 20.87
N ASN A 60 -1.13 11.64 21.64
CA ASN A 60 -0.50 12.29 22.78
C ASN A 60 0.79 12.95 22.33
N ARG A 61 0.75 14.28 22.17
CA ARG A 61 1.90 15.14 21.85
C ARG A 61 2.89 15.32 23.01
N GLU A 62 2.51 14.90 24.22
CA GLU A 62 3.36 15.01 25.40
C GLU A 62 4.21 13.74 25.56
N GLY A 63 5.53 13.93 25.55
CA GLY A 63 6.58 12.89 25.60
C GLY A 63 6.60 12.04 26.86
N ARG A 64 5.49 11.38 27.19
CA ARG A 64 5.51 10.23 28.09
C ARG A 64 6.24 9.10 27.36
N PRO A 65 7.25 8.47 28.00
CA PRO A 65 7.85 7.27 27.45
C PRO A 65 6.72 6.25 27.30
N HIS A 66 6.39 5.91 26.06
CA HIS A 66 5.50 4.80 25.80
C HIS A 66 6.13 3.58 26.47
N GLY A 67 5.44 3.00 27.46
CA GLY A 67 5.80 1.66 27.93
C GLY A 67 5.96 0.74 26.71
N ALA A 68 6.88 -0.21 26.78
CA ALA A 68 7.20 -1.08 25.65
C ALA A 68 5.90 -1.60 25.00
N LEU A 69 5.71 -1.31 23.71
CA LEU A 69 4.56 -1.80 22.96
C LEU A 69 4.62 -3.34 22.97
N VAL A 70 3.74 -3.97 23.73
CA VAL A 70 3.62 -5.43 23.75
C VAL A 70 2.70 -5.85 22.60
N LEU A 71 3.29 -6.47 21.59
CA LEU A 71 2.60 -6.97 20.42
C LEU A 71 2.47 -8.49 20.51
N SER A 72 1.26 -9.00 20.32
CA SER A 72 1.02 -10.43 20.09
C SER A 72 1.17 -10.72 18.59
N GLU A 73 1.90 -11.78 18.25
CA GLU A 73 2.05 -12.22 16.86
C GLU A 73 1.08 -13.34 16.52
N PHE A 74 0.46 -13.23 15.35
CA PHE A 74 -0.47 -14.20 14.79
C PHE A 74 -0.02 -14.54 13.38
N ARG A 75 -0.04 -15.83 13.03
CA ARG A 75 0.15 -16.29 11.65
C ARG A 75 -1.23 -16.57 11.05
N CYS A 76 -1.53 -15.94 9.92
CA CYS A 76 -2.77 -16.22 9.21
C CYS A 76 -2.66 -17.59 8.51
N THR A 77 -3.72 -18.39 8.58
CA THR A 77 -3.91 -19.57 7.72
C THR A 77 -4.32 -19.09 6.33
N ALA A 78 -3.35 -18.97 5.43
CA ALA A 78 -3.55 -18.57 4.04
C ALA A 78 -2.80 -19.55 3.12
N ASP A 79 -3.52 -20.24 2.23
CA ASP A 79 -2.94 -21.28 1.39
C ASP A 79 -1.86 -20.72 0.47
N GLY A 80 -0.61 -21.14 0.70
CA GLY A 80 0.55 -20.72 -0.09
C GLY A 80 1.04 -19.29 0.16
N LEU A 81 0.47 -18.54 1.12
CA LEU A 81 0.87 -17.18 1.45
C LEU A 81 1.44 -17.08 2.87
N ASN A 82 2.53 -16.35 3.03
CA ASN A 82 3.15 -16.11 4.33
C ASN A 82 2.71 -14.74 4.87
N ILE A 83 1.68 -14.74 5.70
CA ILE A 83 1.10 -13.54 6.31
C ILE A 83 1.23 -13.63 7.83
N LYS A 84 1.88 -12.63 8.42
CA LYS A 84 1.97 -12.43 9.87
C LYS A 84 1.31 -11.12 10.26
N VAL A 85 0.67 -11.11 11.41
CA VAL A 85 0.04 -9.93 12.00
C VAL A 85 0.53 -9.78 13.43
N SER A 86 1.10 -8.62 13.75
CA SER A 86 1.48 -8.21 15.10
C SER A 86 0.49 -7.15 15.57
N MET A 87 -0.15 -7.37 16.71
CA MET A 87 -1.21 -6.49 17.20
C MET A 87 -1.11 -6.21 18.70
N GLN A 88 -1.45 -4.98 19.10
CA GLN A 88 -1.52 -4.58 20.51
C GLN A 88 -2.88 -4.98 21.09
N ASN A 89 -2.86 -5.71 22.21
CA ASN A 89 -4.02 -6.32 22.89
C ASN A 89 -4.76 -7.40 22.06
N GLN A 90 -5.15 -8.48 22.73
CA GLN A 90 -6.02 -9.50 22.14
C GLN A 90 -7.47 -9.01 22.13
N LYS A 91 -8.15 -9.18 20.99
CA LYS A 91 -9.58 -8.91 20.69
C LYS A 91 -9.83 -7.62 19.89
N PRO A 92 -9.38 -7.62 18.64
CA PRO A 92 -10.34 -7.73 17.52
C PRO A 92 -10.27 -9.09 16.81
N ASP A 93 -11.23 -9.36 15.94
CA ASP A 93 -11.34 -10.58 15.14
C ASP A 93 -10.18 -10.67 14.12
N ILE A 94 -9.07 -11.24 14.59
CA ILE A 94 -7.85 -11.42 13.79
C ILE A 94 -8.10 -12.21 12.51
N ALA A 95 -9.09 -13.12 12.50
CA ALA A 95 -9.42 -13.91 11.32
C ALA A 95 -9.95 -13.00 10.20
N ARG A 96 -10.76 -12.00 10.53
CA ARG A 96 -11.25 -11.02 9.54
C ARG A 96 -10.14 -10.17 8.94
N TYR A 97 -9.17 -9.72 9.74
CA TYR A 97 -8.00 -9.01 9.19
C TYR A 97 -7.13 -9.93 8.33
N CYS A 98 -6.92 -11.18 8.74
CA CYS A 98 -6.21 -12.17 7.94
C CYS A 98 -6.88 -12.38 6.57
N ILE A 99 -8.20 -12.55 6.52
CA ILE A 99 -8.96 -12.70 5.28
C ILE A 99 -8.84 -11.46 4.40
N ALA A 100 -8.90 -10.26 4.98
CA ALA A 100 -8.77 -9.01 4.24
C ALA A 100 -7.36 -8.84 3.63
N ILE A 101 -6.32 -9.09 4.42
CA ILE A 101 -4.91 -9.02 3.96
C ILE A 101 -4.66 -10.08 2.88
N GLU A 102 -5.16 -11.29 3.08
CA GLU A 102 -5.07 -12.37 2.09
C GLU A 102 -5.76 -11.99 0.79
N GLY A 103 -7.02 -11.53 0.84
CA GLY A 103 -7.77 -11.11 -0.33
C GLY A 103 -7.08 -9.98 -1.10
N ALA A 104 -6.59 -8.97 -0.38
CA ALA A 104 -5.82 -7.86 -0.94
C ALA A 104 -4.56 -8.35 -1.67
N LEU A 105 -3.76 -9.20 -1.01
CA LEU A 105 -2.55 -9.75 -1.60
C LEU A 105 -2.85 -10.63 -2.82
N ARG A 106 -3.87 -11.50 -2.74
CA ARG A 106 -4.28 -12.36 -3.86
C ARG A 106 -4.75 -11.54 -5.06
N GLN A 107 -5.46 -10.44 -4.83
CA GLN A 107 -5.89 -9.54 -5.91
C GLN A 107 -4.67 -9.03 -6.70
N VAL A 108 -3.62 -8.58 -6.01
CA VAL A 108 -2.39 -8.13 -6.65
C VAL A 108 -1.65 -9.28 -7.33
N LEU A 109 -1.46 -10.41 -6.62
CA LEU A 109 -0.72 -11.55 -7.17
C LEU A 109 -1.42 -12.22 -8.35
N SER A 110 -2.73 -12.02 -8.51
CA SER A 110 -3.46 -12.45 -9.72
C SER A 110 -2.94 -11.78 -11.00
N LEU A 111 -2.37 -10.58 -10.87
CA LEU A 111 -1.76 -9.83 -11.97
C LEU A 111 -0.31 -10.24 -12.22
N TYR A 112 0.41 -10.66 -11.17
CA TYR A 112 1.85 -10.92 -11.16
C TYR A 112 2.12 -12.36 -10.70
N LYS A 113 1.92 -13.33 -11.60
CA LYS A 113 1.89 -14.78 -11.28
C LYS A 113 3.23 -15.41 -10.81
N GLN A 114 4.26 -14.66 -10.46
CA GLN A 114 5.63 -15.20 -10.41
C GLN A 114 6.49 -14.81 -9.20
N HIS A 115 6.01 -14.03 -8.24
CA HIS A 115 6.87 -13.58 -7.13
C HIS A 115 6.25 -13.80 -5.74
N PRO A 116 6.89 -14.62 -4.87
CA PRO A 116 6.40 -14.82 -3.52
C PRO A 116 6.57 -13.55 -2.69
N VAL A 117 5.46 -12.88 -2.39
CA VAL A 117 5.40 -11.74 -1.49
C VAL A 117 4.88 -12.22 -0.14
N SER A 118 5.65 -11.99 0.92
CA SER A 118 5.22 -12.20 2.31
C SER A 118 4.78 -10.87 2.92
N ILE A 119 3.79 -10.90 3.80
CA ILE A 119 3.31 -9.70 4.51
C ILE A 119 3.56 -9.87 6.01
N HIS A 120 4.08 -8.81 6.63
CA HIS A 120 4.07 -8.63 8.08
C HIS A 120 3.32 -7.34 8.41
N MET A 121 2.09 -7.46 8.89
CA MET A 121 1.27 -6.31 9.32
C MET A 121 1.49 -6.00 10.80
N TYR A 122 1.65 -4.73 11.12
CA TYR A 122 1.57 -4.16 12.45
C TYR A 122 0.23 -3.41 12.58
N LEU A 123 -0.68 -3.95 13.38
CA LEU A 123 -1.99 -3.35 13.62
C LEU A 123 -2.02 -2.75 15.02
N LEU A 124 -2.20 -1.43 15.11
CA LEU A 124 -2.21 -0.71 16.38
C LEU A 124 -3.49 0.13 16.52
N PRO A 125 -4.05 0.31 17.72
CA PRO A 125 -5.19 1.21 17.89
C PRO A 125 -4.90 2.62 17.34
N ALA A 126 -5.88 3.21 16.65
CA ALA A 126 -5.73 4.55 16.06
C ALA A 126 -5.27 5.59 17.10
N GLY A 127 -4.24 6.37 16.76
CA GLY A 127 -3.61 7.34 17.66
C GLY A 127 -2.52 6.77 18.57
N THR A 128 -2.18 5.49 18.43
CA THR A 128 -0.99 4.89 19.05
C THR A 128 0.23 5.23 18.20
N GLY A 129 1.17 5.99 18.78
CA GLY A 129 2.43 6.31 18.12
C GLY A 129 3.24 5.06 17.80
N PHE A 130 3.64 4.90 16.54
CA PHE A 130 4.49 3.79 16.10
C PHE A 130 5.52 4.30 15.11
N LYS A 131 6.77 3.91 15.29
CA LYS A 131 7.85 4.22 14.34
C LYS A 131 8.80 3.04 14.31
N ASN A 132 8.95 2.42 13.14
CA ASN A 132 9.80 1.25 12.99
C ASN A 132 10.35 1.17 11.57
N SER A 133 11.47 0.47 11.41
CA SER A 133 12.07 0.20 10.12
C SER A 133 12.43 -1.27 10.06
N LYS A 134 12.02 -1.94 8.98
CA LYS A 134 12.31 -3.35 8.75
C LYS A 134 12.93 -3.51 7.38
N SER A 135 13.90 -4.40 7.28
CA SER A 135 14.47 -4.81 6.01
C SER A 135 14.36 -6.32 5.85
N SER A 136 14.21 -6.75 4.60
CA SER A 136 14.31 -8.14 4.20
C SER A 136 15.30 -8.24 3.04
N PHE A 137 16.12 -9.29 3.09
CA PHE A 137 17.10 -9.59 2.06
C PHE A 137 16.95 -11.06 1.68
N ARG A 138 16.52 -11.34 0.44
CA ARG A 138 16.21 -12.70 0.01
C ARG A 138 16.64 -12.98 -1.43
N PHE A 139 17.06 -14.22 -1.68
CA PHE A 139 17.34 -14.74 -3.02
C PHE A 139 16.08 -14.95 -3.86
N SER A 140 14.95 -15.23 -3.21
CA SER A 140 13.65 -15.33 -3.85
C SER A 140 12.57 -14.75 -2.93
N GLY A 141 11.69 -13.94 -3.52
CA GLY A 141 10.62 -13.26 -2.81
C GLY A 141 11.07 -12.07 -1.97
N ALA A 142 10.10 -11.46 -1.30
CA ALA A 142 10.29 -10.28 -0.47
C ALA A 142 9.28 -10.25 0.68
N THR A 143 9.63 -9.61 1.79
CA THR A 143 8.69 -9.36 2.89
C THR A 143 8.39 -7.87 2.98
N LEU A 144 7.12 -7.50 2.83
CA LEU A 144 6.64 -6.16 3.12
C LEU A 144 6.22 -6.11 4.59
N SER A 145 6.82 -5.19 5.33
CA SER A 145 6.42 -4.92 6.72
C SER A 145 5.65 -3.62 6.74
N LEU A 146 4.37 -3.66 7.10
CA LEU A 146 3.47 -2.51 6.98
C LEU A 146 2.82 -2.21 8.33
N ALA A 147 2.54 -0.94 8.61
CA ALA A 147 1.78 -0.54 9.78
C ALA A 147 0.47 0.16 9.39
N ALA A 148 -0.61 -0.18 10.08
CA ALA A 148 -1.91 0.44 9.91
C ALA A 148 -2.62 0.63 11.26
N PRO A 149 -3.39 1.73 11.43
CA PRO A 149 -4.23 1.87 12.58
C PRO A 149 -5.48 0.98 12.49
N VAL A 150 -5.94 0.51 13.64
CA VAL A 150 -7.25 -0.09 13.87
C VAL A 150 -8.16 0.98 14.45
N PHE A 151 -9.16 1.37 13.65
CA PHE A 151 -10.18 2.35 14.03
C PHE A 151 -11.33 1.67 14.79
N THR A 152 -12.13 2.48 15.49
CA THR A 152 -13.38 2.02 16.11
C THR A 152 -14.41 1.57 15.07
N ASP A 153 -14.39 2.16 13.87
CA ASP A 153 -15.12 1.67 12.72
C ASP A 153 -14.32 0.54 12.05
N ASP A 154 -14.82 -0.68 12.19
CA ASP A 154 -14.15 -1.87 11.67
C ASP A 154 -14.10 -1.89 10.13
N GLN A 155 -15.12 -1.36 9.45
CA GLN A 155 -15.13 -1.27 7.99
C GLN A 155 -14.12 -0.22 7.49
N ARG A 156 -13.90 0.85 8.25
CA ARG A 156 -12.79 1.79 7.99
C ARG A 156 -11.44 1.09 8.12
N SER A 157 -11.25 0.30 9.18
CA SER A 157 -10.03 -0.48 9.40
C SER A 157 -9.76 -1.46 8.26
N LEU A 158 -10.77 -2.25 7.87
CA LEU A 158 -10.67 -3.21 6.77
C LEU A 158 -10.37 -2.52 5.43
N GLY A 159 -11.07 -1.43 5.11
CA GLY A 159 -10.81 -0.67 3.89
C GLY A 159 -9.38 -0.14 3.83
N ASN A 160 -8.90 0.48 4.92
CA ASN A 160 -7.53 0.99 5.02
C ASN A 160 -6.48 -0.13 4.92
N ILE A 161 -6.71 -1.29 5.53
CA ILE A 161 -5.80 -2.44 5.45
C ILE A 161 -5.75 -3.00 4.02
N VAL A 162 -6.91 -3.21 3.38
CA VAL A 162 -6.97 -3.72 2.01
C VAL A 162 -6.31 -2.76 1.03
N ASP A 163 -6.58 -1.45 1.18
CA ASP A 163 -5.96 -0.41 0.38
C ASP A 163 -4.44 -0.44 0.50
N LEU A 164 -3.93 -0.34 1.72
CA LEU A 164 -2.49 -0.31 2.02
C LEU A 164 -1.78 -1.56 1.52
N VAL A 165 -2.30 -2.76 1.83
CA VAL A 165 -1.68 -4.01 1.40
C VAL A 165 -1.64 -4.09 -0.13
N SER A 166 -2.73 -3.74 -0.80
CA SER A 166 -2.79 -3.84 -2.27
C SER A 166 -1.93 -2.80 -2.95
N HIS A 167 -1.90 -1.56 -2.44
CA HIS A 167 -1.07 -0.47 -2.93
C HIS A 167 0.42 -0.84 -2.87
N GLU A 168 0.88 -1.27 -1.70
CA GLU A 168 2.29 -1.56 -1.48
C GLU A 168 2.73 -2.88 -2.12
N ALA A 169 1.86 -3.90 -2.10
CA ALA A 169 2.12 -5.13 -2.81
C ALA A 169 2.16 -4.92 -4.34
N PHE A 170 1.38 -3.98 -4.88
CA PHE A 170 1.41 -3.64 -6.30
C PHE A 170 2.76 -3.07 -6.70
N HIS A 171 3.28 -2.09 -5.94
CA HIS A 171 4.62 -1.56 -6.13
C HIS A 171 5.68 -2.67 -6.13
N LEU A 172 5.66 -3.51 -5.09
CA LEU A 172 6.66 -4.58 -4.98
C LEU A 172 6.51 -5.63 -6.08
N ALA A 173 5.33 -6.23 -6.24
CA ALA A 173 5.13 -7.34 -7.17
C ALA A 173 5.34 -6.88 -8.62
N GLY A 174 4.89 -5.67 -8.98
CA GLY A 174 5.13 -5.10 -10.28
C GLY A 174 6.58 -4.74 -10.52
N TYR A 175 7.30 -4.16 -9.54
CA TYR A 175 8.74 -3.96 -9.63
C TYR A 175 9.49 -5.27 -9.86
N LEU A 176 9.11 -6.33 -9.11
CA LEU A 176 9.73 -7.64 -9.27
C LEU A 176 9.47 -8.23 -10.67
N SER A 177 8.28 -7.95 -11.23
CA SER A 177 7.85 -8.41 -12.55
C SER A 177 8.31 -7.50 -13.71
N GLY A 178 8.98 -6.37 -13.43
CA GLY A 178 9.38 -5.41 -14.45
C GLY A 178 8.23 -4.56 -15.03
N ASP A 179 7.08 -4.49 -14.34
CA ASP A 179 5.95 -3.67 -14.76
C ASP A 179 6.17 -2.19 -14.37
N THR A 180 6.41 -1.34 -15.36
CA THR A 180 6.67 0.08 -15.15
C THR A 180 5.49 0.84 -14.55
N ARG A 181 4.26 0.34 -14.70
CA ARG A 181 3.07 0.96 -14.08
C ARG A 181 3.09 0.86 -12.56
N ALA A 182 3.84 -0.09 -12.01
CA ALA A 182 4.04 -0.24 -10.58
C ALA A 182 4.97 0.83 -9.99
N ALA A 183 5.50 1.76 -10.77
CA ALA A 183 6.16 2.97 -10.25
C ALA A 183 5.20 4.17 -10.17
N ASP A 184 3.97 4.05 -10.70
CA ASP A 184 2.98 5.13 -10.73
C ASP A 184 2.02 5.02 -9.52
N GLU A 185 2.11 5.99 -8.62
CA GLU A 185 1.28 6.12 -7.43
C GLU A 185 -0.22 6.13 -7.75
N ARG A 186 -0.64 6.72 -8.89
CA ARG A 186 -2.05 6.70 -9.29
C ARG A 186 -2.53 5.28 -9.54
N ASN A 187 -1.71 4.45 -10.21
CA ASN A 187 -2.06 3.05 -10.42
C ASN A 187 -2.10 2.27 -9.11
N ALA A 188 -1.21 2.57 -8.17
CA ALA A 188 -1.21 1.95 -6.85
C ALA A 188 -2.47 2.32 -6.03
N TYR A 189 -2.88 3.60 -6.02
CA TYR A 189 -4.15 4.03 -5.42
C TYR A 189 -5.37 3.38 -6.09
N TRP A 190 -5.38 3.29 -7.43
CA TRP A 190 -6.42 2.54 -8.13
C TRP A 190 -6.42 1.06 -7.75
N MET A 191 -5.25 0.43 -7.59
CA MET A 191 -5.15 -0.96 -7.13
C MET A 191 -5.75 -1.16 -5.73
N GLY A 192 -5.46 -0.24 -4.81
CA GLY A 192 -6.06 -0.19 -3.48
C GLY A 192 -7.58 -0.16 -3.52
N LEU A 193 -8.16 0.77 -4.29
CA LEU A 193 -9.61 0.92 -4.44
C LEU A 193 -10.26 -0.28 -5.14
N CYS A 194 -9.66 -0.79 -6.22
CA CYS A 194 -10.15 -1.98 -6.91
C CYS A 194 -10.17 -3.19 -5.96
N SER A 195 -9.14 -3.34 -5.13
CA SER A 195 -9.06 -4.42 -4.14
C SER A 195 -10.07 -4.24 -3.02
N GLN A 196 -10.32 -3.02 -2.53
CA GLN A 196 -11.38 -2.75 -1.56
C GLN A 196 -12.74 -3.19 -2.11
N LEU A 197 -13.08 -2.80 -3.35
CA LEU A 197 -14.34 -3.21 -3.97
C LEU A 197 -14.40 -4.74 -4.16
N GLN A 198 -13.31 -5.36 -4.60
CA GLN A 198 -13.31 -6.81 -4.86
C GLN A 198 -13.41 -7.65 -3.59
N VAL A 199 -12.63 -7.31 -2.56
CA VAL A 199 -12.48 -8.05 -1.31
C VAL A 199 -13.60 -7.75 -0.32
N LEU A 200 -13.99 -6.49 -0.18
CA LEU A 200 -14.98 -6.05 0.82
C LEU A 200 -16.37 -5.84 0.23
N GLY A 201 -16.50 -5.83 -1.10
CA GLY A 201 -17.76 -5.56 -1.80
C GLY A 201 -18.18 -4.10 -1.79
N GLN A 202 -17.44 -3.23 -1.10
CA GLN A 202 -17.74 -1.80 -0.99
C GLN A 202 -16.48 -0.97 -0.72
N ILE A 203 -16.58 0.32 -1.02
CA ILE A 203 -15.60 1.36 -0.67
C ILE A 203 -16.39 2.48 0.02
N LYS A 204 -16.10 2.76 1.30
CA LYS A 204 -16.69 3.93 1.97
C LYS A 204 -16.00 5.21 1.48
N ALA A 205 -16.75 6.32 1.37
CA ALA A 205 -16.19 7.60 0.95
C ALA A 205 -15.06 8.12 1.87
N GLU A 206 -15.09 7.75 3.16
CA GLU A 206 -14.04 8.02 4.14
C GLU A 206 -12.75 7.21 3.93
N ASN A 207 -12.83 6.07 3.23
CA ASN A 207 -11.68 5.23 2.86
C ASN A 207 -11.09 5.60 1.50
N LEU A 208 -11.62 6.63 0.82
CA LEU A 208 -11.02 7.11 -0.42
C LEU A 208 -9.68 7.80 -0.11
N PRO A 209 -8.67 7.61 -0.97
CA PRO A 209 -7.34 8.19 -0.77
C PRO A 209 -7.38 9.73 -0.75
N GLY A 210 -6.30 10.35 -0.28
CA GLY A 210 -6.15 11.81 -0.28
C GLY A 210 -6.36 12.49 1.07
N GLY A 211 -6.05 11.81 2.19
CA GLY A 211 -5.79 12.52 3.45
C GLY A 211 -4.62 13.49 3.28
N ALA A 212 -4.76 14.73 3.76
CA ALA A 212 -3.72 15.73 3.63
C ALA A 212 -2.45 15.28 4.39
N ILE A 213 -1.32 15.21 3.70
CA ILE A 213 -0.01 15.10 4.34
C ILE A 213 0.69 16.44 4.09
N ALA A 214 0.82 17.26 5.13
CA ALA A 214 1.66 18.45 5.09
C ALA A 214 3.13 18.02 5.15
N ALA A 215 3.63 17.41 4.07
CA ALA A 215 4.98 16.90 4.02
C ALA A 215 5.96 17.89 3.38
N ASN A 216 7.01 18.25 4.13
CA ASN A 216 8.23 18.86 3.55
C ASN A 216 9.02 17.89 2.65
N ASN A 217 8.56 16.64 2.52
CA ASN A 217 9.13 15.61 1.67
C ASN A 217 8.40 15.55 0.33
N GLN A 218 9.12 15.83 -0.76
CA GLN A 218 8.57 15.86 -2.12
C GLN A 218 7.93 14.54 -2.56
N VAL A 219 8.43 13.38 -2.09
CA VAL A 219 7.85 12.06 -2.42
C VAL A 219 6.47 11.91 -1.79
N LEU A 220 6.33 12.29 -0.51
CA LEU A 220 5.04 12.23 0.19
C LEU A 220 4.05 13.27 -0.36
N ALA A 221 4.54 14.46 -0.74
CA ALA A 221 3.72 15.48 -1.39
C ALA A 221 3.21 15.03 -2.77
N GLY A 222 4.07 14.37 -3.56
CA GLY A 222 3.71 13.79 -4.85
C GLY A 222 2.64 12.70 -4.71
N SER A 223 2.87 11.72 -3.84
CA SER A 223 1.89 10.66 -3.57
C SER A 223 0.56 11.23 -3.06
N SER A 224 0.56 12.22 -2.15
CA SER A 224 -0.67 12.88 -1.67
C SER A 224 -1.45 13.61 -2.78
N SER A 225 -0.74 14.21 -3.74
CA SER A 225 -1.36 14.84 -4.92
C SER A 225 -2.03 13.79 -5.82
N ASP A 226 -1.37 12.66 -6.06
CA ASP A 226 -1.92 11.56 -6.85
C ASP A 226 -3.11 10.88 -6.15
N ALA A 227 -3.05 10.73 -4.82
CA ALA A 227 -4.15 10.30 -3.99
C ALA A 227 -5.39 11.19 -4.17
N SER A 228 -5.17 12.51 -4.13
CA SER A 228 -6.22 13.51 -4.32
C SER A 228 -6.80 13.50 -5.74
N PHE A 229 -5.97 13.20 -6.74
CA PHE A 229 -6.40 13.04 -8.12
C PHE A 229 -7.31 11.83 -8.29
N VAL A 230 -6.88 10.66 -7.82
CA VAL A 230 -7.67 9.41 -7.87
C VAL A 230 -8.99 9.56 -7.11
N ARG A 231 -8.98 10.25 -5.94
CA ARG A 231 -10.21 10.58 -5.21
C ARG A 231 -11.23 11.30 -6.10
N ARG A 232 -10.79 12.29 -6.88
CA ARG A 232 -11.67 13.04 -7.79
C ARG A 232 -12.16 12.19 -8.97
N GLU A 233 -11.32 11.30 -9.50
CA GLU A 233 -11.73 10.39 -10.58
C GLU A 233 -12.83 9.42 -10.13
N VAL A 234 -12.76 8.97 -8.88
CA VAL A 234 -13.65 7.96 -8.32
C VAL A 234 -14.90 8.57 -7.65
N TRP A 235 -14.85 9.85 -7.29
CA TRP A 235 -15.97 10.57 -6.65
C TRP A 235 -17.32 10.41 -7.39
N PRO A 236 -17.39 10.46 -8.74
CA PRO A 236 -18.64 10.28 -9.47
C PRO A 236 -19.30 8.90 -9.30
N PHE A 237 -18.57 7.89 -8.81
CA PHE A 237 -19.11 6.54 -8.59
C PHE A 237 -19.80 6.38 -7.23
N ILE A 238 -19.67 7.36 -6.35
CA ILE A 238 -20.24 7.30 -5.00
C ILE A 238 -21.75 7.49 -5.06
N SER A 239 -22.47 6.63 -4.35
CA SER A 239 -23.88 6.77 -4.02
C SER A 239 -24.07 6.47 -2.54
N GLU A 240 -24.86 7.27 -1.83
CA GLU A 240 -25.11 7.07 -0.38
C GLU A 240 -23.82 6.92 0.46
N ASN A 241 -22.81 7.77 0.19
CA ASN A 241 -21.50 7.78 0.85
C ASN A 241 -20.62 6.54 0.65
N LYS A 242 -20.93 5.68 -0.33
CA LYS A 242 -20.09 4.54 -0.68
C LYS A 242 -20.13 4.18 -2.16
N ILE A 243 -19.20 3.36 -2.59
CA ILE A 243 -19.26 2.62 -3.85
C ILE A 243 -19.54 1.17 -3.46
N GLN A 244 -20.56 0.56 -4.04
CA GLN A 244 -21.03 -0.77 -3.64
C GLN A 244 -21.13 -1.67 -4.87
N LYS A 245 -20.64 -2.92 -4.77
CA LYS A 245 -20.85 -3.92 -5.82
C LYS A 245 -22.34 -4.09 -6.13
N GLY A 246 -22.66 -4.23 -7.41
CA GLY A 246 -24.04 -4.39 -7.88
C GLY A 246 -24.82 -3.09 -8.08
N THR A 247 -24.29 -1.92 -7.70
CA THR A 247 -24.86 -0.61 -8.09
C THR A 247 -24.24 -0.10 -9.39
N SER A 248 -24.83 0.91 -10.02
CA SER A 248 -24.29 1.54 -11.23
C SER A 248 -22.87 2.11 -11.01
N GLY A 249 -22.63 2.73 -9.85
CA GLY A 249 -21.32 3.22 -9.44
C GLY A 249 -20.30 2.10 -9.25
N GLY A 250 -20.72 0.99 -8.60
CA GLY A 250 -19.89 -0.20 -8.46
C GLY A 250 -19.51 -0.83 -9.80
N GLN A 251 -20.46 -0.98 -10.71
CA GLN A 251 -20.22 -1.54 -12.05
C GLN A 251 -19.25 -0.65 -12.86
N SER A 252 -19.44 0.68 -12.79
CA SER A 252 -18.54 1.63 -13.46
C SER A 252 -17.11 1.52 -12.92
N MET A 253 -16.97 1.39 -11.60
CA MET A 253 -15.68 1.16 -10.95
C MET A 253 -15.06 -0.18 -11.39
N GLU A 254 -15.82 -1.27 -11.47
CA GLU A 254 -15.32 -2.57 -11.92
C GLU A 254 -14.83 -2.53 -13.38
N ILE A 255 -15.56 -1.84 -14.27
CA ILE A 255 -15.13 -1.64 -15.66
C ILE A 255 -13.82 -0.86 -15.70
N ALA A 256 -13.69 0.22 -14.92
CA ALA A 256 -12.46 1.01 -14.84
C ALA A 256 -11.28 0.19 -14.31
N CYS A 257 -11.49 -0.61 -13.26
CA CYS A 257 -10.49 -1.54 -12.71
C CYS A 257 -10.02 -2.54 -13.77
N ASN A 258 -10.96 -3.19 -14.45
CA ASN A 258 -10.64 -4.17 -15.49
C ASN A 258 -9.88 -3.53 -16.64
N HIS A 259 -10.30 -2.37 -17.14
CA HIS A 259 -9.61 -1.67 -18.22
C HIS A 259 -8.17 -1.28 -17.85
N ARG A 260 -7.94 -0.85 -16.59
CA ARG A 260 -6.62 -0.41 -16.13
C ARG A 260 -5.64 -1.57 -15.93
N PHE A 261 -6.12 -2.74 -15.50
CA PHE A 261 -5.26 -3.87 -15.11
C PHE A 261 -5.36 -5.12 -16.01
N SER A 262 -6.23 -5.16 -17.02
CA SER A 262 -6.39 -6.31 -17.93
C SER A 262 -5.14 -6.63 -18.78
N ASN A 263 -4.26 -5.65 -19.01
CA ASN A 263 -3.11 -5.79 -19.92
C ASN A 263 -1.78 -6.14 -19.23
N VAL A 264 -1.78 -6.44 -17.92
CA VAL A 264 -0.55 -6.81 -17.19
C VAL A 264 0.08 -8.11 -17.74
N LEU A 265 -0.71 -8.96 -18.40
CA LEU A 265 -0.29 -10.27 -18.90
C LEU A 265 0.30 -10.27 -20.32
N ARG A 266 0.43 -9.11 -20.98
CA ARG A 266 0.88 -9.04 -22.40
C ARG A 266 2.35 -8.66 -22.61
N VAL A 267 3.10 -8.43 -21.53
CA VAL A 267 4.55 -8.20 -21.60
C VAL A 267 5.24 -9.39 -20.94
N GLN A 268 5.32 -10.48 -21.69
CA GLN A 268 6.30 -11.56 -21.49
C GLN A 268 7.09 -11.68 -22.79
#